data_AF-A0A2B7XZA3-F1
#
_entry.id   AF-A0A2B7XZA3-F1
#
_cell.length_a   1.000
_cell.length_b   1.000
_cell.length_c   1.000
_cell.angle_alpha   90.00
_cell.angle_beta   90.00
_cell.angle_gamma   90.00
#
_symmetry.space_group_name_H-M   'P 1'
#
loop_
_entity.id
_entity.type
_entity.pdbx_description
1 polymer ?
#
loop_
_entity_poly.entity_id
_entity_poly.type
_entity_poly.pdbx_seq_one_letter_code
_entity_poly.pdbx_strand_id
1 'polypeptide(L)'
;MRVPDVVFARGKDEAPKSPKTYPQVDNSYTNFDNGRNIETLAYEENVYQQLGSHDGMTKCFGVSEYLLGLLYANQGPLQQYSAATEIY
;
A
#
# COMPACT_ATOMS: atom_id res chain seq x y z
N MET A 1 -22.16 -14.02 7.68
CA MET A 1 -22.00 -12.82 6.84
C MET A 1 -20.72 -13.01 6.05
N ARG A 2 -20.81 -13.28 4.74
CA ARG A 2 -19.64 -13.61 3.90
C ARG A 2 -19.07 -12.28 3.40
N VAL A 3 -17.93 -11.87 3.93
CA VAL A 3 -17.19 -10.68 3.45
C VAL A 3 -16.76 -11.01 2.01
N PRO A 4 -17.06 -10.17 1.00
CA PRO A 4 -16.67 -10.49 -0.37
C PRO A 4 -15.14 -10.55 -0.43
N ASP A 5 -14.61 -11.63 -1.00
CA ASP A 5 -13.21 -11.74 -1.40
C ASP A 5 -12.96 -10.63 -2.43
N VAL A 6 -12.50 -9.46 -1.99
CA VAL A 6 -12.05 -8.38 -2.87
C VAL A 6 -10.74 -8.84 -3.49
N VAL A 7 -10.85 -9.62 -4.55
CA VAL A 7 -9.76 -9.88 -5.47
C VAL A 7 -9.60 -8.59 -6.28
N PHE A 8 -8.56 -7.82 -5.98
CA PHE A 8 -8.14 -6.73 -6.87
C PHE A 8 -7.89 -7.33 -8.24
N ALA A 9 -8.80 -7.09 -9.19
CA ALA A 9 -8.53 -7.36 -10.58
C ALA A 9 -7.34 -6.46 -10.92
N ARG A 10 -6.15 -7.05 -11.12
CA ARG A 10 -4.92 -6.35 -11.54
C ARG A 10 -5.18 -5.53 -12.81
N GLY A 11 -5.76 -4.35 -12.67
CA GLY A 11 -5.76 -3.32 -13.69
C GLY A 11 -4.32 -2.86 -13.88
N LYS A 12 -3.95 -2.48 -15.10
CA LYS A 12 -2.60 -1.97 -15.41
C LYS A 12 -2.21 -0.74 -14.56
N ASP A 13 -3.18 -0.12 -13.90
CA ASP A 13 -3.05 1.12 -13.16
C ASP A 13 -3.06 0.91 -11.63
N GLU A 14 -3.16 -0.34 -11.13
CA GLU A 14 -3.17 -0.63 -9.69
C GLU A 14 -1.82 -1.18 -9.21
N ALA A 15 -1.26 -0.54 -8.18
CA ALA A 15 -0.04 -0.94 -7.47
C ALA A 15 -0.41 -1.51 -6.09
N PRO A 16 -0.35 -2.84 -5.88
CA PRO A 16 -0.64 -3.44 -4.58
C PRO A 16 0.50 -3.19 -3.60
N LYS A 17 0.17 -2.67 -2.42
CA LYS A 17 1.09 -2.52 -1.29
C LYS A 17 0.76 -3.57 -0.23
N SER A 18 1.70 -4.48 0.04
CA SER A 18 1.61 -5.46 1.12
C SER A 18 2.36 -4.97 2.36
N PRO A 19 1.93 -5.34 3.57
CA PRO A 19 2.71 -5.09 4.77
C PRO A 19 4.03 -5.86 4.65
N LYS A 20 5.12 -5.26 5.14
CA LYS A 20 6.41 -5.95 5.22
C LYS A 20 6.33 -6.94 6.37
N THR A 21 6.08 -8.21 6.07
CA THR A 21 6.13 -9.27 7.06
C THR A 21 7.42 -10.06 6.87
N TYR A 22 8.08 -10.37 7.99
CA TYR A 22 9.20 -11.29 8.01
C TYR A 22 8.68 -12.72 8.10
N PRO A 23 9.41 -13.73 7.56
CA PRO A 23 9.08 -15.13 7.78
C PRO A 23 8.85 -15.36 9.28
N GLN A 24 7.83 -16.15 9.65
CA GLN A 24 7.61 -16.54 11.03
C GLN A 24 8.80 -17.39 11.49
N VAL A 25 9.81 -16.71 12.00
CA VAL A 25 10.76 -17.26 12.95
C VAL A 25 10.04 -17.14 14.28
N ASP A 26 9.98 -18.22 15.08
CA ASP A 26 9.32 -18.28 16.39
C ASP A 26 10.02 -17.35 17.41
N ASN A 27 9.95 -16.05 17.17
CA ASN A 27 10.55 -14.98 17.93
C ASN A 27 9.46 -13.95 18.20
N SER A 28 9.26 -13.63 19.48
CA SER A 28 8.27 -12.67 19.95
C SER A 28 8.42 -11.30 19.30
N TYR A 29 9.66 -10.88 19.01
CA TYR A 29 9.94 -9.62 18.32
C TYR A 29 9.42 -9.62 16.87
N THR A 30 9.65 -10.70 16.13
CA THR A 30 9.20 -10.83 14.74
C THR A 30 7.68 -10.86 14.63
N ASN A 31 7.02 -11.55 15.57
CA ASN A 31 5.56 -11.56 15.64
C ASN A 31 4.97 -10.19 15.98
N PHE A 32 5.60 -9.45 16.90
CA PHE A 32 5.21 -8.08 17.23
C PHE A 32 5.35 -7.13 16.04
N ASP A 33 6.49 -7.15 15.34
CA ASP A 33 6.73 -6.30 14.18
C ASP A 33 5.78 -6.63 13.01
N ASN A 34 5.51 -7.91 12.77
CA ASN A 34 4.55 -8.33 11.75
C ASN A 34 3.13 -7.82 12.06
N GLY A 35 2.69 -7.94 13.31
CA GLY A 35 1.39 -7.41 13.76
C GLY A 35 1.29 -5.89 13.58
N ARG A 36 2.32 -5.17 14.02
CA ARG A 36 2.38 -3.70 13.88
C ARG A 36 2.37 -3.25 12.41
N ASN A 37 3.05 -3.99 11.53
CA ASN A 37 3.08 -3.67 10.11
C ASN A 37 1.72 -3.89 9.43
N ILE A 38 0.95 -4.88 9.88
CA ILE A 38 -0.44 -5.09 9.42
C ILE A 38 -1.33 -3.95 9.91
N GLU A 39 -1.26 -3.60 11.20
CA GLU A 39 -2.04 -2.50 11.78
C GLU A 39 -1.73 -1.15 11.11
N THR A 40 -0.46 -0.90 10.78
CA THR A 40 -0.03 0.31 10.07
C THR A 40 -0.68 0.41 8.70
N LEU A 41 -0.80 -0.71 7.98
CA LEU A 41 -1.44 -0.75 6.66
C LEU A 41 -2.95 -0.45 6.77
N ALA A 42 -3.62 -0.99 7.79
CA ALA A 42 -5.04 -0.72 8.05
C ALA A 42 -5.29 0.74 8.45
N TYR A 43 -4.38 1.34 9.24
CA TYR A 43 -4.45 2.76 9.56
C TYR A 43 -4.28 3.63 8.30
N GLU A 44 -3.31 3.30 7.43
CA GLU A 44 -3.08 4.02 6.18
C GLU A 44 -4.30 3.99 5.26
N GLU A 45 -5.01 2.85 5.16
CA GLU A 45 -6.28 2.78 4.46
C GLU A 45 -7.30 3.78 5.00
N ASN A 46 -7.50 3.77 6.32
CA ASN A 46 -8.47 4.65 6.97
C ASN A 46 -8.18 6.12 6.65
N VAL A 47 -6.90 6.50 6.66
CA VAL A 47 -6.47 7.84 6.24
C VAL A 47 -6.89 8.14 4.80
N TYR A 48 -6.65 7.23 3.84
CA TYR A 48 -7.10 7.43 2.46
C TYR A 48 -8.63 7.52 2.32
N GLN A 49 -9.38 6.71 3.07
CA GLN A 49 -10.85 6.77 3.06
C GLN A 49 -11.37 8.11 3.60
N GLN A 50 -10.77 8.63 4.67
CA GLN A 50 -11.14 9.92 5.26
C GLN A 50 -10.78 11.11 4.37
N LEU A 51 -9.61 11.06 3.72
CA LEU A 51 -9.14 12.13 2.84
C LEU A 51 -9.90 12.18 1.51
N GLY A 52 -10.52 11.06 1.09
CA GLY A 52 -11.26 10.99 -0.17
C GLY A 52 -10.34 11.00 -1.39
N SER A 53 -10.86 11.44 -2.54
CA SER A 53 -10.13 11.51 -3.81
C SER A 53 -9.83 12.96 -4.20
N HIS A 54 -8.58 13.22 -4.56
CA HIS A 54 -8.11 14.51 -5.06
C HIS A 54 -7.01 14.28 -6.11
N ASP A 55 -6.95 15.10 -7.18
CA ASP A 55 -6.04 14.91 -8.32
C ASP A 55 -4.55 14.96 -7.94
N GLY A 56 -4.22 15.66 -6.85
CA GLY A 56 -2.86 15.74 -6.30
C GLY A 56 -2.48 14.60 -5.34
N MET A 57 -3.38 13.66 -5.05
CA MET A 57 -3.12 12.54 -4.15
C MET A 57 -3.25 11.20 -4.88
N THR A 58 -2.43 10.24 -4.49
CA THR A 58 -2.58 8.87 -4.98
C THR A 58 -3.94 8.32 -4.59
N LYS A 59 -4.71 7.88 -5.59
CA LYS A 59 -6.02 7.27 -5.36
C LYS A 59 -5.86 5.91 -4.69
N CYS A 60 -6.66 5.68 -3.65
CA CYS A 60 -6.82 4.38 -3.01
C CYS A 60 -8.05 3.67 -3.59
N PHE A 61 -7.89 2.40 -3.97
CA PHE A 61 -8.97 1.55 -4.49
C PHE A 61 -9.61 0.65 -3.41
N GLY A 62 -9.04 0.66 -2.19
CA GLY A 62 -9.48 -0.12 -1.03
C GLY A 62 -8.43 -1.11 -0.53
N VAL A 63 -8.80 -1.93 0.46
CA VAL A 63 -7.96 -3.03 0.97
C VAL A 63 -8.56 -4.42 0.74
N SER A 64 -7.69 -5.41 0.65
CA SER A 64 -7.98 -6.78 1.06
C SER A 64 -7.27 -7.06 2.39
N GLU A 65 -7.47 -8.26 2.96
CA GLU A 65 -7.00 -8.64 4.30
C GLU A 65 -5.52 -8.28 4.59
N TYR A 66 -4.66 -8.19 3.55
CA TYR A 66 -3.25 -7.80 3.69
C TYR A 66 -2.73 -6.93 2.54
N LEU A 67 -3.58 -6.27 1.75
CA LEU A 67 -3.13 -5.49 0.61
C LEU A 67 -3.89 -4.17 0.53
N LEU A 68 -3.17 -3.09 0.29
CA LEU A 68 -3.73 -1.78 -0.05
C LEU A 68 -3.55 -1.55 -1.55
N GLY A 69 -4.65 -1.36 -2.28
CA GLY A 69 -4.62 -1.04 -3.70
C GLY A 69 -4.46 0.46 -3.92
N LEU A 70 -3.34 0.87 -4.54
CA LEU A 70 -3.05 2.28 -4.84
C LEU A 70 -2.95 2.50 -6.35
N LEU A 71 -3.17 3.73 -6.82
CA LEU A 71 -2.87 4.11 -8.20
C LEU A 71 -1.38 4.02 -8.48
N TYR A 72 -1.02 3.39 -9.59
CA TYR A 72 0.35 3.25 -10.06
C TYR A 72 0.87 4.58 -10.61
N ALA A 73 1.87 5.16 -9.95
CA ALA A 73 2.62 6.30 -10.43
C ALA A 73 3.75 5.84 -11.36
N ASN A 74 3.55 5.94 -12.67
CA ASN A 74 4.46 5.43 -13.70
C ASN A 74 5.86 6.07 -13.72
N GLN A 75 6.02 7.27 -13.16
CA GLN A 75 7.31 7.97 -13.07
C GLN A 75 8.06 7.71 -11.74
N GLY A 76 7.47 6.93 -10.84
CA GLY A 76 8.06 6.64 -9.53
C GLY A 76 8.14 7.88 -8.62
N PRO A 77 8.93 7.82 -7.54
CA PRO A 77 9.08 8.90 -6.59
C PRO A 77 9.72 10.15 -7.22
N LEU A 78 9.20 11.34 -6.88
CA LEU A 78 9.74 12.62 -7.37
C LEU A 78 11.24 12.76 -7.14
N GLN A 79 11.76 12.30 -6.01
CA GLN A 79 13.20 12.35 -5.66
C GLN A 79 14.08 11.59 -6.66
N GLN A 80 13.58 10.46 -7.19
CA GLN A 80 14.28 9.67 -8.19
C GLN A 80 14.13 10.32 -9.58
N TYR A 81 12.93 10.82 -9.87
CA TYR A 81 12.66 11.52 -11.12
C TYR A 81 13.51 12.80 -11.28
N SER A 82 13.64 13.61 -10.22
CA SER A 82 14.42 14.84 -10.22
C SER A 82 15.93 14.58 -10.34
N ALA A 83 16.43 13.54 -9.67
CA ALA A 83 17.83 13.13 -9.78
C ALA A 83 18.17 12.57 -11.18
N ALA A 84 17.20 11.96 -11.86
CA ALA A 84 17.39 11.45 -13.23
C ALA A 84 17.38 12.58 -14.28
N THR A 85 16.71 13.70 -14.02
CA THR A 85 16.64 14.85 -14.92
C THR A 85 17.76 15.87 -14.75
N GLU A 86 18.52 15.83 -13.65
CA GLU A 86 19.71 16.66 -13.41
C GLU A 86 20.98 16.17 -14.16
N ILE A 87 20.88 15.10 -14.95
CA ILE A 87 21.93 14.66 -15.88
C ILE A 87 21.68 15.32 -17.25
N TYR A 88 21.76 16.64 -17.34
CA TYR A 88 21.89 17.41 -18.59
C TYR A 88 22.62 18.74 -18.35
#